data_AF-A0A3A8NV97-F1
#
_entry.id   AF-A0A3A8NV97-F1
#
_cell.length_a   1.000
_cell.length_b   1.000
_cell.length_c   1.000
_cell.angle_alpha   90.00
_cell.angle_beta   90.00
_cell.angle_gamma   90.00
#
_symmetry.space_group_name_H-M   'P 1'
#
loop_
_entity.id
_entity.type
_entity.pdbx_description
1 polymer ?
#
loop_
_entity_poly.entity_id
_entity_poly.type
_entity_poly.pdbx_seq_one_letter_code
_entity_poly.pdbx_strand_id
1 'polypeptide(L)'
;MRALLLLSLLSVLACRSSSSGSGDGAELMAQVRERLAARDAKLLNYQLEGTQKEGDSLSAGFTFAYRAPQKMRGSVSQPTARTVSWDGKHLYEQVDGDKQFTTFKSEVSPEKLSAFLTEIFTPFVPDGFRAPLLLRSTKAKRVANHPQAKEAVELSMALEGEAGAGTEVTYVLRWPTLDFLARRTRAADGTQAEVRMEEEHCDTALGLCVPKKLTRQVAGVKQGETVLTRVDLKTPLPNDAFTPTAPEGYSVQTRTLVDSATQESGPKPPTGG
;
A
#
# COMPACT_ATOMS: atom_id res chain seq x y z
N MET A 1 36.56 32.87 66.98
CA MET A 1 36.37 31.39 67.04
C MET A 1 35.32 31.05 65.98
N ARG A 2 35.70 30.58 64.79
CA ARG A 2 35.97 29.19 64.35
C ARG A 2 34.71 28.30 64.21
N ALA A 3 34.67 27.63 63.04
CA ALA A 3 33.85 26.49 62.57
C ALA A 3 32.45 26.86 61.99
N LEU A 4 32.16 26.80 60.67
CA LEU A 4 32.26 25.77 59.61
C LEU A 4 31.44 24.48 59.86
N LEU A 5 30.53 24.19 58.92
CA LEU A 5 30.03 22.89 58.37
C LEU A 5 28.50 22.98 58.11
N LEU A 6 28.03 23.17 56.87
CA LEU A 6 27.91 22.22 55.73
C LEU A 6 26.70 21.26 55.82
N LEU A 7 25.93 21.28 54.72
CA LEU A 7 25.05 20.25 54.16
C LEU A 7 23.83 19.75 54.97
N SER A 8 22.65 19.97 54.40
CA SER A 8 21.97 18.87 53.67
C SER A 8 20.99 19.41 52.64
N LEU A 9 21.25 19.07 51.38
CA LEU A 9 20.26 19.07 50.31
C LEU A 9 19.06 18.22 50.75
N LEU A 10 17.88 18.83 50.83
CA LEU A 10 16.62 18.09 50.81
C LEU A 10 15.97 18.31 49.44
N SER A 11 16.49 17.48 48.55
CA SER A 11 15.96 17.02 47.29
C SER A 11 14.44 17.17 47.17
N VAL A 12 14.07 17.95 46.15
CA VAL A 12 12.77 17.91 45.49
C VAL A 12 12.56 16.49 44.95
N LEU A 13 11.93 15.62 45.74
CA LEU A 13 11.31 14.38 45.29
C LEU A 13 9.80 14.50 45.53
N ALA A 14 9.18 15.44 44.80
CA ALA A 14 7.79 15.28 44.43
C ALA A 14 7.74 14.09 43.46
N CYS A 15 7.45 12.92 44.01
CA CYS A 15 7.02 11.74 43.27
C CYS A 15 5.83 12.13 42.37
N ARG A 16 6.12 12.59 41.16
CA ARG A 16 5.20 12.41 40.03
C ARG A 16 5.25 10.92 39.76
N SER A 17 4.27 10.20 40.30
CA SER A 17 3.85 8.92 39.77
C SER A 17 3.45 9.17 38.31
N SER A 18 4.42 9.05 37.41
CA SER A 18 4.20 8.97 35.99
C SER A 18 3.30 7.77 35.78
N SER A 19 2.02 8.05 35.52
CA SER A 19 1.10 7.16 34.85
C SER A 19 1.63 6.94 33.42
N SER A 20 2.71 6.19 33.29
CA SER A 20 3.21 5.66 32.04
C SER A 20 2.24 4.57 31.61
N GLY A 21 1.33 4.88 30.69
CA GLY A 21 0.41 3.85 30.21
C GLY A 21 -0.49 4.22 29.05
N SER A 22 -0.89 5.49 28.87
CA SER A 22 -1.83 5.84 27.79
C SER A 22 -1.48 7.06 26.94
N GLY A 23 -0.60 7.95 27.40
CA GLY A 23 -0.25 9.18 26.65
C GLY A 23 0.76 8.98 25.52
N ASP A 24 1.84 8.24 25.78
CA ASP A 24 2.98 8.08 24.87
C ASP A 24 2.60 7.38 23.54
N GLY A 25 1.76 6.35 23.62
CA GLY A 25 1.27 5.64 22.43
C GLY A 25 0.31 6.47 21.56
N ALA A 26 -0.54 7.30 22.19
CA ALA A 26 -1.47 8.17 21.47
C ALA A 26 -0.73 9.32 20.77
N GLU A 27 0.25 9.91 21.44
CA GLU A 27 1.11 10.94 20.86
C GLU A 27 1.94 10.39 19.69
N LEU A 28 2.54 9.21 19.85
CA LEU A 28 3.26 8.53 18.77
C LEU A 28 2.35 8.26 17.58
N MET A 29 1.13 7.75 17.80
CA MET A 29 0.16 7.53 16.73
C MET A 29 -0.24 8.82 16.01
N ALA A 30 -0.37 9.94 16.73
CA ALA A 30 -0.65 11.24 16.12
C ALA A 30 0.51 11.67 15.20
N GLN A 31 1.76 11.56 15.68
CA GLN A 31 2.95 11.85 14.87
C GLN A 31 3.04 10.92 13.66
N VAL A 32 2.71 9.64 13.81
CA VAL A 32 2.68 8.67 12.70
C VAL A 32 1.68 9.10 11.64
N ARG A 33 0.46 9.47 12.02
CA ARG A 33 -0.59 9.90 11.08
C ARG A 33 -0.17 11.15 10.31
N GLU A 34 0.35 12.16 11.01
CA GLU A 34 0.84 13.40 10.41
C GLU A 34 1.97 13.12 9.41
N ARG A 35 2.96 12.32 9.81
CA ARG A 35 4.13 12.01 8.98
C ARG A 35 3.78 11.12 7.78
N LEU A 36 2.85 10.18 7.93
CA LEU A 36 2.35 9.38 6.81
C LEU A 36 1.64 10.26 5.80
N ALA A 37 0.76 11.17 6.26
CA ALA A 37 0.09 12.11 5.38
C ALA A 37 1.09 13.03 4.66
N ALA A 38 2.09 13.55 5.38
CA ALA A 38 3.15 14.37 4.79
C ALA A 38 4.00 13.59 3.79
N ARG A 39 4.25 12.30 4.02
CA ARG A 39 4.94 11.42 3.08
C ARG A 39 4.10 11.17 1.82
N ASP A 40 2.82 10.83 2.00
CA ASP A 40 1.91 10.54 0.89
C ASP A 40 1.73 11.77 -0.03
N ALA A 41 1.64 12.96 0.57
CA ALA A 41 1.57 14.23 -0.16
C ALA A 41 2.79 14.52 -1.07
N LYS A 42 3.94 13.86 -0.83
CA LYS A 42 5.13 13.99 -1.70
C LYS A 42 5.03 13.12 -2.94
N LEU A 43 4.27 12.02 -2.90
CA LEU A 43 4.12 11.06 -3.99
C LEU A 43 2.96 11.44 -4.92
N LEU A 44 3.00 12.65 -5.48
CA LEU A 44 1.92 13.16 -6.35
C LEU A 44 1.84 12.44 -7.69
N ASN A 45 2.95 11.87 -8.16
CA ASN A 45 3.02 11.05 -9.35
C ASN A 45 4.21 10.10 -9.24
N TYR A 46 4.10 8.92 -9.86
CA TYR A 46 5.23 8.04 -10.02
C TYR A 46 5.02 7.05 -11.18
N GLN A 47 6.13 6.55 -11.72
CA GLN A 47 6.16 5.50 -12.73
C GLN A 47 7.12 4.40 -12.29
N LEU A 48 6.68 3.15 -12.46
CA LEU A 48 7.39 1.94 -12.10
C LEU A 48 7.47 1.03 -13.32
N GLU A 49 8.60 0.35 -13.44
CA GLU A 49 8.78 -0.79 -14.32
C GLU A 49 9.53 -1.86 -13.55
N GLY A 50 9.11 -3.11 -13.70
CA GLY A 50 9.74 -4.20 -12.96
C GLY A 50 9.17 -5.56 -13.29
N THR A 51 9.54 -6.52 -12.46
CA THR A 51 9.08 -7.90 -12.53
C THR A 51 8.54 -8.36 -11.19
N GLN A 52 7.60 -9.31 -11.25
CA GLN A 52 7.08 -10.03 -10.10
C GLN A 52 7.16 -11.53 -10.34
N LYS A 53 7.54 -12.27 -9.31
CA LYS A 53 7.55 -13.74 -9.32
C LYS A 53 6.90 -14.26 -8.05
N GLU A 54 6.06 -15.28 -8.16
CA GLU A 54 5.44 -15.96 -7.01
C GLU A 54 5.64 -17.48 -7.12
N GLY A 55 6.19 -18.09 -6.07
CA GLY A 55 6.59 -19.49 -6.04
C GLY A 55 7.49 -19.85 -7.22
N ASP A 56 7.10 -20.90 -7.93
CA ASP A 56 7.77 -21.40 -9.14
C ASP A 56 7.16 -20.83 -10.44
N SER A 57 6.33 -19.78 -10.35
CA SER A 57 5.74 -19.14 -11.53
C SER A 57 6.79 -18.52 -12.44
N LEU A 58 6.40 -18.29 -13.69
CA LEU A 58 7.13 -17.40 -14.57
C LEU A 58 7.13 -15.98 -13.98
N SER A 59 8.22 -15.27 -14.23
CA SER A 59 8.37 -13.86 -13.85
C SER A 59 7.52 -13.00 -14.77
N ALA A 60 6.55 -12.28 -14.23
CA ALA A 60 5.69 -11.38 -14.98
C ALA A 60 6.27 -9.97 -14.99
N GLY A 61 6.52 -9.43 -16.19
CA GLY A 61 6.91 -8.03 -16.35
C GLY A 61 5.70 -7.11 -16.22
N PHE A 62 5.88 -5.97 -15.54
CA PHE A 62 4.82 -4.97 -15.39
C PHE A 62 5.35 -3.54 -15.50
N THR A 63 4.45 -2.64 -15.88
CA THR A 63 4.61 -1.19 -15.71
C THR A 63 3.45 -0.65 -14.91
N PHE A 64 3.70 0.43 -14.17
CA PHE A 64 2.66 1.13 -13.43
C PHE A 64 2.92 2.63 -13.43
N ALA A 65 1.87 3.41 -13.59
CA ALA A 65 1.89 4.86 -13.50
C ALA A 65 0.76 5.32 -12.58
N TYR A 66 1.08 6.21 -11.65
CA TYR A 66 0.12 6.86 -10.76
C TYR A 66 0.25 8.37 -10.87
N ARG A 67 -0.90 9.04 -10.79
CA ARG A 67 -0.97 10.48 -10.58
C ARG A 67 -2.14 10.83 -9.68
N ALA A 68 -1.88 11.65 -8.67
CA ALA A 68 -2.88 12.13 -7.75
C ALA A 68 -4.01 12.92 -8.47
N PRO A 69 -5.25 12.89 -7.96
CA PRO A 69 -5.66 12.17 -6.75
C PRO A 69 -5.78 10.65 -6.95
N GLN A 70 -6.30 10.19 -8.09
CA GLN A 70 -6.48 8.76 -8.36
C GLN A 70 -6.52 8.53 -9.88
N LYS A 71 -5.45 8.82 -10.59
CA LYS A 71 -5.26 8.34 -11.98
C LYS A 71 -4.21 7.25 -11.95
N MET A 72 -4.52 6.11 -12.56
CA MET A 72 -3.69 4.92 -12.46
C MET A 72 -3.66 4.21 -13.80
N ARG A 73 -2.50 3.67 -14.18
CA ARG A 73 -2.38 2.80 -15.35
C ARG A 73 -1.40 1.70 -15.03
N GLY A 74 -1.82 0.45 -15.18
CA GLY A 74 -0.98 -0.73 -15.01
C GLY A 74 -1.01 -1.58 -16.27
N SER A 75 0.13 -2.13 -16.64
CA SER A 75 0.22 -3.10 -17.73
C SER A 75 1.04 -4.30 -17.29
N VAL A 76 0.57 -5.50 -17.59
CA VAL A 76 1.34 -6.75 -17.49
C VAL A 76 1.59 -7.29 -18.89
N SER A 77 2.77 -7.85 -19.14
CA SER A 77 3.11 -8.44 -20.44
C SER A 77 2.84 -9.94 -20.52
N GLN A 78 2.72 -10.61 -19.37
CA GLN A 78 2.57 -12.06 -19.26
C GLN A 78 1.67 -12.43 -18.06
N PRO A 79 1.00 -13.59 -18.07
CA PRO A 79 0.91 -14.55 -19.18
C PRO A 79 0.04 -14.05 -20.34
N THR A 80 -0.89 -13.13 -20.07
CA THR A 80 -1.70 -12.45 -21.09
C THR A 80 -1.45 -10.96 -20.97
N ALA A 81 -1.02 -10.34 -22.07
CA ALA A 81 -0.78 -8.91 -22.09
C ALA A 81 -2.10 -8.15 -21.87
N ARG A 82 -2.14 -7.40 -20.76
CA ARG A 82 -3.32 -6.67 -20.30
C ARG A 82 -2.88 -5.31 -19.79
N THR A 83 -3.60 -4.28 -20.21
CA THR A 83 -3.47 -2.92 -19.68
C THR A 83 -4.78 -2.52 -19.04
N VAL A 84 -4.71 -1.94 -17.85
CA VAL A 84 -5.84 -1.35 -17.15
C VAL A 84 -5.51 0.10 -16.82
N SER A 85 -6.43 1.02 -17.11
CA SER A 85 -6.24 2.45 -16.89
C SER A 85 -7.47 3.06 -16.25
N TRP A 86 -7.29 3.97 -15.30
CA TRP A 86 -8.33 4.74 -14.65
C TRP A 86 -7.99 6.22 -14.77
N ASP A 87 -8.86 6.98 -15.43
CA ASP A 87 -8.64 8.41 -15.71
C ASP A 87 -9.21 9.35 -14.63
N GLY A 88 -9.80 8.78 -13.57
CA GLY A 88 -10.57 9.49 -12.54
C GLY A 88 -12.08 9.42 -12.73
N LYS A 89 -12.56 8.87 -13.85
CA LYS A 89 -13.99 8.75 -14.20
C LYS A 89 -14.35 7.42 -14.86
N HIS A 90 -13.52 6.91 -15.76
CA HIS A 90 -13.71 5.66 -16.49
C HIS A 90 -12.55 4.72 -16.27
N LEU A 91 -12.87 3.42 -16.19
CA LEU A 91 -11.88 2.37 -16.25
C LEU A 91 -11.78 1.89 -17.70
N TYR A 92 -10.58 1.77 -18.21
CA TYR A 92 -10.28 1.19 -19.51
C TYR A 92 -9.54 -0.12 -19.29
N GLU A 93 -9.91 -1.13 -20.05
CA GLU A 93 -9.23 -2.40 -20.10
C GLU A 93 -8.89 -2.73 -21.55
N GLN A 94 -7.64 -3.07 -21.79
CA GLN A 94 -7.15 -3.56 -23.06
C GLN A 94 -6.55 -4.95 -22.83
N VAL A 95 -7.05 -5.95 -23.57
CA VAL A 95 -6.55 -7.32 -23.56
C VAL A 95 -6.03 -7.60 -24.97
N ASP A 96 -4.70 -7.70 -25.10
CA ASP A 96 -4.05 -7.73 -26.41
C ASP A 96 -4.26 -9.07 -27.13
N GLY A 97 -4.30 -10.17 -26.36
CA GLY A 97 -4.54 -11.52 -26.91
C GLY A 97 -5.88 -11.64 -27.63
N ASP A 98 -6.91 -11.01 -27.08
CA ASP A 98 -8.28 -11.04 -27.62
C ASP A 98 -8.59 -9.86 -28.54
N LYS A 99 -7.63 -8.94 -28.71
CA LYS A 99 -7.84 -7.62 -29.35
C LYS A 99 -9.10 -6.93 -28.83
N GLN A 100 -9.27 -6.92 -27.52
CA GLN A 100 -10.44 -6.34 -26.86
C GLN A 100 -10.08 -5.04 -26.15
N PHE A 101 -10.90 -4.01 -26.36
CA PHE A 101 -10.84 -2.75 -25.64
C PHE A 101 -12.20 -2.48 -24.98
N THR A 102 -12.24 -2.44 -23.65
CA THR A 102 -13.46 -2.21 -22.87
C THR A 102 -13.35 -0.91 -22.09
N THR A 103 -14.35 -0.04 -22.22
CA THR A 103 -14.53 1.12 -21.34
C THR A 103 -15.64 0.83 -20.33
N PHE A 104 -15.36 0.97 -19.05
CA PHE A 104 -16.33 0.81 -17.98
C PHE A 104 -16.74 2.16 -17.41
N LYS A 105 -18.05 2.41 -17.40
CA LYS A 105 -18.69 3.48 -16.62
C LYS A 105 -18.98 2.96 -15.22
N SER A 106 -18.98 3.84 -14.23
CA SER A 106 -19.26 3.46 -12.84
C SER A 106 -20.63 3.98 -12.39
N GLU A 107 -21.48 3.07 -11.92
CA GLU A 107 -22.75 3.35 -11.23
C GLU A 107 -22.75 2.82 -9.78
N VAL A 108 -21.60 2.38 -9.29
CA VAL A 108 -21.44 1.93 -7.90
C VAL A 108 -21.18 3.11 -6.95
N SER A 109 -21.43 2.91 -5.66
CA SER A 109 -21.11 3.93 -4.65
C SER A 109 -19.61 4.26 -4.62
N PRO A 110 -19.21 5.47 -4.16
CA PRO A 110 -17.79 5.85 -4.09
C PRO A 110 -16.92 4.87 -3.27
N GLU A 111 -17.49 4.31 -2.19
CA GLU A 111 -16.82 3.34 -1.33
C GLU A 111 -16.51 2.04 -2.07
N LYS A 112 -17.51 1.49 -2.78
CA LYS A 112 -17.35 0.28 -3.59
C LYS A 112 -16.42 0.51 -4.77
N LEU A 113 -16.50 1.68 -5.41
CA LEU A 113 -15.56 2.07 -6.45
C LEU A 113 -14.12 2.08 -5.92
N SER A 114 -13.89 2.67 -4.73
CA SER A 114 -12.57 2.70 -4.11
C SER A 114 -12.04 1.30 -3.79
N ALA A 115 -12.89 0.41 -3.28
CA ALA A 115 -12.53 -0.99 -3.02
C ALA A 115 -12.19 -1.73 -4.32
N PHE A 116 -13.03 -1.60 -5.35
CA PHE A 116 -12.82 -2.20 -6.66
C PHE A 116 -11.53 -1.70 -7.32
N LEU A 117 -11.28 -0.38 -7.34
CA LEU A 117 -10.04 0.17 -7.87
C LEU A 117 -8.82 -0.30 -7.07
N THR A 118 -8.95 -0.48 -5.75
CA THR A 118 -7.89 -1.06 -4.93
C THR A 118 -7.60 -2.49 -5.38
N GLU A 119 -8.62 -3.34 -5.56
CA GLU A 119 -8.44 -4.71 -6.03
C GLU A 119 -7.75 -4.77 -7.40
N ILE A 120 -8.19 -3.94 -8.35
CA ILE A 120 -7.65 -3.90 -9.72
C ILE A 120 -6.18 -3.43 -9.74
N PHE A 121 -5.82 -2.42 -8.96
CA PHE A 121 -4.50 -1.79 -9.05
C PHE A 121 -3.49 -2.25 -8.01
N THR A 122 -3.90 -2.91 -6.91
CA THR A 122 -2.98 -3.41 -5.88
C THR A 122 -1.87 -4.30 -6.42
N PRO A 123 -2.10 -5.21 -7.38
CA PRO A 123 -1.03 -6.02 -7.97
C PRO A 123 0.12 -5.19 -8.58
N PHE A 124 -0.16 -3.98 -9.04
CA PHE A 124 0.83 -3.11 -9.68
C PHE A 124 1.56 -2.18 -8.72
N VAL A 125 1.11 -2.08 -7.46
CA VAL A 125 1.66 -1.13 -6.49
C VAL A 125 2.37 -1.90 -5.37
N PRO A 126 3.70 -1.98 -5.42
CA PRO A 126 4.46 -2.62 -4.36
C PRO A 126 4.24 -1.95 -3.01
N ASP A 127 4.37 -2.73 -1.93
CA ASP A 127 4.40 -2.18 -0.58
C ASP A 127 5.40 -1.01 -0.48
N GLY A 128 5.05 0.04 0.25
CA GLY A 128 5.88 1.24 0.42
C GLY A 128 5.64 2.39 -0.58
N PHE A 129 4.88 2.17 -1.65
CA PHE A 129 4.41 3.25 -2.54
C PHE A 129 3.10 3.90 -2.09
N ARG A 130 2.39 3.28 -1.14
CA ARG A 130 1.18 3.81 -0.50
C ARG A 130 1.35 3.80 1.01
N ALA A 131 0.74 4.77 1.69
CA ALA A 131 0.65 4.75 3.13
C ALA A 131 -0.18 3.51 3.60
N PRO A 132 0.19 2.86 4.72
CA PRO A 132 -0.63 1.81 5.30
C PRO A 132 -2.03 2.33 5.67
N LEU A 133 -3.07 1.53 5.40
CA LEU A 133 -4.41 1.83 5.89
C LEU A 133 -4.44 1.60 7.41
N LEU A 134 -4.61 2.68 8.18
CA LEU A 134 -4.61 2.60 9.64
C LEU A 134 -6.03 2.36 10.17
N LEU A 135 -6.25 1.18 10.75
CA LEU A 135 -7.47 0.86 11.47
C LEU A 135 -7.55 1.63 12.79
N ARG A 136 -8.76 1.68 13.37
CA ARG A 136 -8.95 2.26 14.71
C ARG A 136 -8.17 1.49 15.78
N SER A 137 -7.99 0.19 15.58
CA SER A 137 -7.23 -0.72 16.44
C SER A 137 -5.71 -0.59 16.32
N THR A 138 -5.19 0.21 15.39
CA THR A 138 -3.74 0.30 15.15
C THR A 138 -3.00 0.87 16.36
N LYS A 139 -1.94 0.16 16.76
CA LYS A 139 -1.00 0.56 17.81
C LYS A 139 0.36 0.86 17.20
N ALA A 140 1.02 1.91 17.67
CA ALA A 140 2.40 2.23 17.29
C ALA A 140 3.37 1.92 18.43
N LYS A 141 4.56 1.46 18.06
CA LYS A 141 5.69 1.25 18.98
C LYS A 141 6.99 1.67 18.31
N ARG A 142 7.83 2.46 19.00
CA ARG A 142 9.19 2.74 18.52
C ARG A 142 10.10 1.55 18.76
N VAL A 143 10.98 1.30 17.79
CA VAL A 143 12.02 0.26 17.84
C VAL A 143 13.37 0.93 17.60
N ALA A 144 14.26 0.82 18.58
CA ALA A 144 15.64 1.25 18.46
C ALA A 144 16.50 0.14 17.86
N ASN A 145 17.55 0.50 17.12
CA ASN A 145 18.55 -0.41 16.55
C ASN A 145 17.97 -1.45 15.57
N HIS A 146 17.10 -1.02 14.65
CA HIS A 146 16.62 -1.89 13.59
C HIS A 146 17.76 -2.21 12.59
N PRO A 147 17.88 -3.45 12.05
CA PRO A 147 18.99 -3.79 11.15
C PRO A 147 19.14 -2.88 9.92
N GLN A 148 18.04 -2.30 9.46
CA GLN A 148 17.98 -1.44 8.26
C GLN A 148 17.74 0.05 8.58
N ALA A 149 17.63 0.43 9.85
CA ALA A 149 17.37 1.81 10.26
C ALA A 149 17.82 2.05 11.71
N LYS A 150 18.40 3.23 12.00
CA LYS A 150 18.76 3.60 13.38
C LYS A 150 17.55 3.53 14.32
N GLU A 151 16.40 4.01 13.84
CA GLU A 151 15.10 3.92 14.51
C GLU A 151 14.02 3.50 13.51
N ALA A 152 13.04 2.77 14.02
CA ALA A 152 11.84 2.37 13.28
C ALA A 152 10.59 2.53 14.15
N VAL A 153 9.43 2.50 13.51
CA VAL A 153 8.13 2.35 14.17
C VAL A 153 7.42 1.11 13.64
N GLU A 154 6.88 0.32 14.55
CA GLU A 154 6.01 -0.81 14.25
C GLU A 154 4.55 -0.37 14.42
N LEU A 155 3.73 -0.62 13.40
CA LEU A 155 2.30 -0.33 13.39
C LEU A 155 1.54 -1.66 13.32
N SER A 156 1.01 -2.11 14.44
CA SER A 156 0.31 -3.41 14.56
C SER A 156 -1.21 -3.21 14.62
N MET A 157 -1.95 -4.02 13.86
CA MET A 157 -3.41 -3.98 13.83
C MET A 157 -3.99 -5.36 13.56
N ALA A 158 -5.11 -5.68 14.20
CA ALA A 158 -5.91 -6.85 13.89
C ALA A 158 -6.86 -6.53 12.74
N LEU A 159 -6.92 -7.40 11.73
CA LEU A 159 -7.89 -7.28 10.65
C LEU A 159 -9.29 -7.62 11.18
N GLU A 160 -10.26 -6.79 10.82
CA GLU A 160 -11.66 -6.94 11.22
C GLU A 160 -12.48 -7.61 10.09
N GLY A 161 -13.62 -8.22 10.43
CA GLY A 161 -14.51 -8.90 9.49
C GLY A 161 -14.20 -10.38 9.25
N GLU A 162 -15.12 -11.09 8.58
CA GLU A 162 -15.05 -12.55 8.36
C GLU A 162 -13.79 -12.98 7.60
N ALA A 163 -13.34 -12.17 6.64
CA ALA A 163 -12.13 -12.44 5.85
C ALA A 163 -10.81 -12.15 6.61
N GLY A 164 -10.87 -11.42 7.73
CA GLY A 164 -9.71 -10.98 8.51
C GLY A 164 -9.60 -11.60 9.89
N ALA A 165 -10.61 -12.37 10.33
CA ALA A 165 -10.74 -12.85 11.69
C ALA A 165 -9.48 -13.59 12.18
N GLY A 166 -8.83 -13.02 13.20
CA GLY A 166 -7.62 -13.59 13.81
C GLY A 166 -6.31 -13.32 13.06
N THR A 167 -6.32 -12.51 11.99
CA THR A 167 -5.10 -12.07 11.31
C THR A 167 -4.59 -10.76 11.89
N GLU A 168 -3.31 -10.72 12.26
CA GLU A 168 -2.60 -9.50 12.67
C GLU A 168 -1.64 -9.06 11.56
N VAL A 169 -1.65 -7.76 11.26
CA VAL A 169 -0.70 -7.13 10.34
C VAL A 169 0.17 -6.16 11.12
N THR A 170 1.48 -6.23 10.91
CA THR A 170 2.45 -5.27 11.46
C THR A 170 3.26 -4.65 10.33
N TYR A 171 3.16 -3.34 10.15
CA TYR A 171 4.05 -2.57 9.28
C TYR A 171 5.27 -2.10 10.07
N VAL A 172 6.45 -2.22 9.49
CA VAL A 172 7.70 -1.68 10.03
C VAL A 172 8.15 -0.55 9.12
N LEU A 173 8.26 0.66 9.66
CA LEU A 173 8.59 1.87 8.91
C LEU A 173 9.81 2.57 9.52
N ARG A 174 10.69 3.12 8.69
CA ARG A 174 11.86 3.90 9.12
C ARG A 174 11.41 5.17 9.84
N TRP A 175 11.94 5.44 11.02
CA TRP A 175 11.67 6.70 11.72
C TRP A 175 12.75 7.74 11.35
N PRO A 176 12.40 9.04 11.14
CA PRO A 176 11.07 9.66 11.17
C PRO A 176 10.39 9.77 9.79
N THR A 177 11.00 9.29 8.71
CA THR A 177 10.51 9.47 7.32
C THR A 177 9.29 8.62 6.99
N LEU A 178 9.09 7.55 7.75
CA LEU A 178 8.07 6.52 7.56
C LEU A 178 8.19 5.78 6.22
N ASP A 179 9.42 5.65 5.71
CA ASP A 179 9.72 4.79 4.57
C ASP A 179 9.51 3.32 4.94
N PHE A 180 9.03 2.53 3.99
CA PHE A 180 8.74 1.12 4.21
C PHE A 180 10.00 0.30 4.47
N LEU A 181 9.96 -0.58 5.48
CA LEU A 181 11.00 -1.57 5.75
C LEU A 181 10.44 -2.99 5.60
N ALA A 182 9.29 -3.26 6.22
CA ALA A 182 8.64 -4.56 6.12
C ALA A 182 7.13 -4.49 6.40
N ARG A 183 6.41 -5.52 5.97
CA ARG A 183 5.05 -5.87 6.39
C ARG A 183 5.04 -7.31 6.82
N ARG A 184 4.63 -7.56 8.05
CA ARG A 184 4.49 -8.89 8.64
C ARG A 184 3.01 -9.20 8.81
N THR A 185 2.61 -10.42 8.53
CA THR A 185 1.26 -10.92 8.78
C THR A 185 1.35 -12.20 9.59
N ARG A 186 0.50 -12.31 10.61
CA ARG A 186 0.30 -13.54 11.38
C ARG A 186 -1.15 -13.96 11.21
N ALA A 187 -1.37 -15.10 10.57
CA ALA A 187 -2.69 -15.71 10.44
C ALA A 187 -3.15 -16.35 11.76
N ALA A 188 -4.44 -16.69 11.86
CA ALA A 188 -5.05 -17.26 13.06
C ALA A 188 -4.47 -18.61 13.46
N ASP A 189 -3.97 -19.39 12.50
CA ASP A 189 -3.29 -20.67 12.69
C ASP A 189 -1.82 -20.52 13.15
N GLY A 190 -1.35 -19.28 13.31
CA GLY A 190 0.03 -18.95 13.66
C GLY A 190 0.99 -18.85 12.47
N THR A 191 0.53 -19.13 11.24
CA THR A 191 1.33 -18.99 10.02
C THR A 191 1.79 -17.55 9.87
N GLN A 192 3.10 -17.38 9.66
CA GLN A 192 3.71 -16.06 9.47
C GLN A 192 4.08 -15.85 8.01
N ALA A 193 3.82 -14.65 7.50
CA ALA A 193 4.38 -14.17 6.26
C ALA A 193 5.01 -12.79 6.46
N GLU A 194 6.03 -12.50 5.67
CA GLU A 194 6.74 -11.22 5.69
C GLU A 194 7.02 -10.78 4.25
N VAL A 195 6.63 -9.55 3.93
CA VAL A 195 7.17 -8.81 2.80
C VAL A 195 8.24 -7.88 3.35
N ARG A 196 9.49 -8.07 2.94
CA ARG A 196 10.62 -7.27 3.41
C ARG A 196 11.31 -6.54 2.27
N MET A 197 11.76 -5.33 2.53
CA MET A 197 12.59 -4.56 1.63
C MET A 197 14.03 -5.07 1.66
N GLU A 198 14.56 -5.37 0.48
CA GLU A 198 15.96 -5.80 0.30
C GLU A 198 16.82 -4.64 -0.21
N GLU A 199 16.27 -3.85 -1.14
CA GLU A 199 16.93 -2.70 -1.75
C GLU A 199 15.94 -1.54 -1.87
N GLU A 200 16.45 -0.31 -1.75
CA GLU A 200 15.65 0.91 -1.81
C GLU A 200 16.12 1.85 -2.91
N HIS A 201 15.21 2.70 -3.36
CA HIS A 201 15.46 3.85 -4.20
C HIS A 201 15.10 5.12 -3.40
N CYS A 202 16.07 6.02 -3.23
CA CYS A 202 15.87 7.26 -2.49
C CYS A 202 15.92 8.46 -3.43
N ASP A 203 14.93 9.34 -3.29
CA ASP A 203 14.93 10.63 -3.98
C ASP A 203 15.25 11.75 -2.98
N THR A 204 16.45 12.33 -3.12
CA THR A 204 16.92 13.39 -2.22
C THR A 204 16.05 14.64 -2.25
N ALA A 205 15.45 14.98 -3.40
CA ALA A 205 14.62 16.18 -3.52
C ALA A 205 13.27 16.00 -2.81
N LEU A 206 12.72 14.79 -2.84
CA LEU A 206 11.52 14.45 -2.06
C LEU A 206 11.84 14.12 -0.59
N GLY A 207 13.09 13.75 -0.29
CA GLY A 207 13.50 13.31 1.04
C GLY A 207 12.70 12.10 1.50
N LEU A 208 12.53 11.11 0.62
CA LEU A 208 11.87 9.84 0.91
C LEU A 208 12.56 8.69 0.16
N CYS A 209 12.39 7.48 0.67
CA CYS A 209 12.84 6.25 0.03
C CYS A 209 11.64 5.32 -0.21
N VAL A 210 11.71 4.59 -1.32
CA VAL A 210 10.72 3.56 -1.70
C VAL A 210 11.43 2.25 -2.00
N PRO A 211 10.76 1.09 -1.84
CA PRO A 211 11.37 -0.18 -2.17
C PRO A 211 11.69 -0.29 -3.67
N LYS A 212 12.90 -0.77 -3.97
CA LYS A 212 13.32 -1.18 -5.32
C LYS A 212 13.26 -2.70 -5.46
N LYS A 213 13.54 -3.43 -4.37
CA LYS A 213 13.44 -4.89 -4.31
C LYS A 213 12.73 -5.33 -3.05
N LEU A 214 11.73 -6.18 -3.21
CA LEU A 214 10.97 -6.80 -2.12
C LEU A 214 11.05 -8.31 -2.22
N THR A 215 11.18 -8.98 -1.08
CA THR A 215 11.02 -10.42 -0.97
C THR A 215 9.79 -10.73 -0.13
N ARG A 216 8.96 -11.67 -0.59
CA ARG A 216 7.88 -12.26 0.20
C ARG A 216 8.33 -13.61 0.75
N GLN A 217 8.20 -13.81 2.05
CA GLN A 217 8.44 -15.06 2.73
C GLN A 217 7.16 -15.56 3.41
N VAL A 218 6.95 -16.87 3.41
CA VAL A 218 5.88 -17.54 4.17
C VAL A 218 6.51 -18.71 4.90
N ALA A 219 6.27 -18.82 6.21
CA ALA A 219 6.88 -19.83 7.07
C ALA A 219 8.41 -19.91 6.93
N GLY A 220 9.07 -18.75 6.74
CA GLY A 220 10.53 -18.64 6.56
C GLY A 220 11.06 -19.02 5.17
N VAL A 221 10.19 -19.44 4.25
CA VAL A 221 10.57 -19.80 2.88
C VAL A 221 10.26 -18.65 1.94
N LYS A 222 11.20 -18.30 1.05
CA LYS A 222 10.96 -17.30 0.00
C LYS A 222 9.87 -17.81 -0.95
N GLN A 223 8.76 -17.09 -1.01
CA GLN A 223 7.60 -17.38 -1.85
C GLN A 223 7.38 -16.34 -2.94
N GLY A 224 8.04 -15.20 -2.90
CA GLY A 224 7.89 -14.23 -3.98
C GLY A 224 8.97 -13.16 -3.98
N GLU A 225 9.06 -12.46 -5.10
CA GLU A 225 9.99 -11.37 -5.31
C GLU A 225 9.36 -10.31 -6.22
N THR A 226 9.64 -9.05 -5.92
CA THR A 226 9.37 -7.92 -6.82
C THR A 226 10.65 -7.15 -7.01
N VAL A 227 11.05 -6.90 -8.26
CA VAL A 227 12.25 -6.13 -8.61
C VAL A 227 11.87 -5.01 -9.55
N LEU A 228 12.14 -3.77 -9.15
CA LEU A 228 11.92 -2.59 -9.97
C LEU A 228 13.20 -2.23 -10.74
N THR A 229 13.11 -2.26 -12.06
CA THR A 229 14.17 -1.81 -12.97
C THR A 229 14.13 -0.30 -13.15
N ARG A 230 12.94 0.30 -13.06
CA ARG A 230 12.74 1.75 -13.10
C ARG A 230 11.84 2.20 -11.94
N VAL A 231 12.29 3.26 -11.25
CA VAL A 231 11.52 3.99 -10.25
C VAL A 231 11.68 5.47 -10.56
N ASP A 232 10.57 6.13 -10.89
CA ASP A 232 10.53 7.54 -11.23
C ASP A 232 9.44 8.22 -10.40
N LEU A 233 9.82 9.09 -9.46
CA LEU A 233 8.92 9.68 -8.47
C LEU A 233 8.52 11.12 -8.77
N LYS A 234 9.00 11.68 -9.89
CA LYS A 234 8.88 13.12 -10.17
C LYS A 234 8.48 13.44 -11.60
N THR A 235 8.70 12.54 -12.56
CA THR A 235 8.40 12.82 -13.96
C THR A 235 6.90 13.09 -14.13
N PRO A 236 6.51 14.31 -14.56
CA PRO A 236 5.11 14.64 -14.77
C PRO A 236 4.47 13.70 -15.77
N LEU A 237 3.27 13.21 -15.43
CA LEU A 237 2.45 12.40 -16.31
C LEU A 237 1.37 13.25 -16.96
N PRO A 238 1.34 13.34 -18.30
CA PRO A 238 0.33 14.12 -19.00
C PRO A 238 -1.06 13.49 -18.79
N ASN A 239 -2.12 14.27 -18.98
CA ASN A 239 -3.49 13.80 -18.68
C ASN A 239 -3.93 12.62 -19.54
N ASP A 240 -3.49 12.62 -20.80
CA ASP A 240 -3.77 11.61 -21.81
C ASP A 240 -3.07 10.27 -21.56
N ALA A 241 -2.06 10.23 -20.68
CA ALA A 241 -1.41 8.98 -20.26
C ALA A 241 -2.39 7.95 -19.68
N PHE A 242 -3.56 8.40 -19.19
CA PHE A 242 -4.57 7.60 -18.52
C PHE A 242 -5.87 7.40 -19.33
N THR A 243 -5.98 7.99 -20.52
CA THR A 243 -7.13 7.85 -21.42
C THR A 243 -6.70 7.14 -22.70
N PRO A 244 -6.40 5.84 -22.65
CA PRO A 244 -5.96 5.10 -23.83
C PRO A 244 -7.07 5.09 -24.89
N THR A 245 -6.66 5.12 -26.15
CA THR A 245 -7.56 4.90 -27.28
C THR A 245 -7.47 3.45 -27.74
N ALA A 246 -8.59 2.89 -28.19
CA ALA A 246 -8.60 1.55 -28.76
C ALA A 246 -7.61 1.47 -29.94
N PRO A 247 -6.67 0.50 -29.94
CA PRO A 247 -5.81 0.28 -31.09
C PRO A 247 -6.61 -0.15 -32.32
N GLU A 248 -6.04 0.07 -33.51
CA GLU A 248 -6.67 -0.36 -34.75
C GLU A 248 -6.92 -1.88 -34.77
N GLY A 249 -8.11 -2.28 -35.22
CA GLY A 249 -8.51 -3.69 -35.30
C GLY A 249 -8.96 -4.32 -33.98
N TYR A 250 -9.12 -3.53 -32.90
CA TYR A 250 -9.68 -4.01 -31.64
C TYR A 250 -11.21 -3.95 -31.64
N SER A 251 -11.85 -4.93 -31.01
CA SER A 251 -13.27 -4.88 -30.67
C SER A 251 -13.48 -3.91 -29.49
N VAL A 252 -14.36 -2.94 -29.67
CA VAL A 252 -14.64 -1.90 -28.67
C VAL A 252 -15.96 -2.17 -27.97
N GLN A 253 -15.91 -2.22 -26.64
CA GLN A 253 -17.08 -2.42 -25.79
C GLN A 253 -17.22 -1.30 -24.76
N THR A 254 -18.46 -0.97 -24.42
CA THR A 254 -18.78 -0.18 -23.24
C THR A 254 -19.57 -1.04 -22.26
N ARG A 255 -19.13 -1.08 -21.01
CA ARG A 255 -19.81 -1.79 -19.91
C ARG A 255 -20.07 -0.84 -18.75
N THR A 256 -20.95 -1.24 -17.85
CA THR A 256 -21.24 -0.48 -16.62
C THR A 256 -20.88 -1.35 -15.42
N LEU A 257 -20.09 -0.81 -14.50
CA LEU A 257 -19.89 -1.37 -13.18
C LEU A 257 -21.13 -1.04 -12.34
N VAL A 258 -21.87 -2.08 -11.99
CA VAL A 258 -23.08 -2.02 -11.16
C VAL A 258 -22.88 -2.82 -9.89
N ASP A 259 -23.69 -2.53 -8.88
CA ASP A 259 -23.72 -3.32 -7.66
C ASP A 259 -24.23 -4.74 -7.95
N SER A 260 -23.59 -5.76 -7.36
CA SER A 260 -23.98 -7.16 -7.54
C SER A 260 -25.42 -7.46 -7.10
N ALA A 261 -25.97 -6.67 -6.15
CA ALA A 261 -27.37 -6.77 -5.72
C ALA A 261 -28.36 -6.31 -6.81
N THR A 262 -27.91 -5.51 -7.77
CA THR A 262 -28.75 -4.96 -8.87
C THR A 262 -28.84 -5.93 -10.06
N GLN A 263 -28.07 -7.03 -10.07
CA GLN A 263 -28.14 -8.05 -11.12
C GLN A 263 -29.33 -9.03 -11.00
N GLU A 264 -30.06 -9.06 -9.88
CA GLU A 264 -31.20 -9.97 -9.69
C GLU A 264 -32.51 -9.53 -10.40
N SER A 265 -32.53 -8.38 -11.09
CA SER A 265 -33.70 -7.93 -11.86
C SER A 265 -33.55 -8.07 -13.38
N GLY A 266 -32.79 -9.06 -13.86
CA GLY A 266 -32.79 -9.49 -15.26
C GLY A 266 -34.05 -10.29 -15.63
N PRO A 267 -34.52 -10.24 -16.89
CA PRO A 267 -35.78 -10.87 -17.29
C PRO A 267 -35.76 -12.38 -17.04
N LYS A 268 -36.78 -12.90 -16.34
CA LYS A 268 -37.00 -14.33 -16.15
C LYS A 268 -37.00 -15.02 -17.53
N PRO A 269 -36.27 -16.15 -17.69
CA PRO A 269 -36.35 -16.94 -18.91
C PRO A 269 -37.80 -17.42 -19.12
N PRO A 270 -38.28 -17.54 -20.37
CA PRO A 270 -39.63 -18.01 -20.62
C PRO A 270 -39.75 -19.46 -20.14
N THR A 271 -40.63 -19.68 -19.17
CA THR A 271 -41.11 -21.02 -18.83
C THR A 271 -42.03 -21.47 -19.96
N GLY A 272 -41.48 -22.18 -20.94
CA GLY A 272 -42.25 -22.89 -21.96
C GLY A 272 -42.75 -24.23 -21.41
N GLY A 273 -44.05 -24.43 -21.47
CA GLY A 273 -44.72 -25.73 -21.40
C GLY A 273 -45.20 -26.18 -22.78
#